data_AF-A0A953V6B0-F1
#
_entry.id   AF-A0A953V6B0-F1
#
_cell.length_a   1.000
_cell.length_b   1.000
_cell.length_c   1.000
_cell.angle_alpha   90.00
_cell.angle_beta   90.00
_cell.angle_gamma   90.00
#
_symmetry.space_group_name_H-M   'P 1'
#
loop_
_entity.id
_entity.type
_entity.pdbx_description
1 polymer ?
#
loop_
_entity_poly.entity_id
_entity_poly.type
_entity_poly.pdbx_seq_one_letter_code
_entity_poly.pdbx_strand_id
1 'polypeptide(L)'
;MRPDLRLSRRISLAAVVPKLLEVLREHILQQFPEAAEPPPAGTHWIRRWWRYRRIHRYFGLKFWVFISGAAPLEAELEEFWSSLGFLVVQGYGLTETAPIVSFNNPFAVKKGTVGRPVEGTEIKIAADGEILVRGESVTPGYFGAPPEASSAFSEGWLHTGDIGSLDDTGRLVIRGRKKEVIVTPEGLKVFPEDVERVLNAVPGVRESAVVGRGHPHAVLVLEGGTSPEEVIRTANQRLEDHQRVRRLSVWSGNRLPRTTGTEKIKRSEIQRWVDSGAKTLPPPSGDHLLDVVRKYAPGREVTETTTLDQLGLTSLDRVELMMDLEQHLDTSIDESALAGSRTLSELTRVTATLTPAEVPRWSRS
;
A
#
# COMPACT_ATOMS: atom_id res chain seq x y z
N MET A 1 9.76 49.07 -13.52
CA MET A 1 8.60 48.30 -14.02
C MET A 1 9.10 47.08 -14.79
N ARG A 2 9.08 45.89 -14.18
CA ARG A 2 9.32 44.64 -14.93
C ARG A 2 8.00 44.25 -15.60
N PRO A 3 7.94 44.09 -16.92
CA PRO A 3 6.71 43.67 -17.59
C PRO A 3 6.31 42.27 -17.14
N ASP A 4 5.00 42.11 -16.94
CA ASP A 4 4.33 40.93 -16.41
C ASP A 4 4.69 39.66 -17.19
N LEU A 5 5.50 38.78 -16.59
CA LEU A 5 5.80 37.43 -17.09
C LEU A 5 4.60 36.47 -16.98
N ARG A 6 3.45 36.93 -16.47
CA ARG A 6 2.28 36.11 -16.11
C ARG A 6 1.46 35.58 -17.30
N LEU A 7 1.73 35.99 -18.55
CA LEU A 7 0.87 35.66 -19.70
C LEU A 7 1.58 35.01 -20.92
N SER A 8 2.89 34.71 -20.85
CA SER A 8 3.61 34.27 -22.06
C SER A 8 3.65 32.76 -22.33
N ARG A 9 3.29 31.91 -21.37
CA ARG A 9 3.36 30.44 -21.55
C ARG A 9 1.98 29.83 -21.72
N ARG A 10 1.63 29.47 -22.96
CA ARG A 10 0.43 28.70 -23.31
C ARG A 10 0.70 27.21 -23.03
N ILE A 11 0.45 26.77 -21.80
CA ILE A 11 0.62 25.37 -21.41
C ILE A 11 -0.68 24.62 -21.74
N SER A 12 -0.59 23.58 -22.56
CA SER A 12 -1.74 22.72 -22.89
C SER A 12 -1.76 21.40 -22.14
N LEU A 13 -0.60 21.02 -21.59
CA LEU A 13 -0.34 19.74 -20.94
C LEU A 13 0.70 19.94 -19.83
N ALA A 14 0.53 19.24 -18.71
CA ALA A 14 1.53 19.17 -17.66
C ALA A 14 1.88 17.71 -17.34
N ALA A 15 3.17 17.39 -17.33
CA ALA A 15 3.69 16.15 -16.77
C ALA A 15 4.01 16.39 -15.28
N VAL A 16 3.40 15.59 -14.41
CA VAL A 16 3.38 15.81 -12.96
C VAL A 16 3.49 14.48 -12.20
N VAL A 17 3.94 14.54 -10.95
CA VAL A 17 3.84 13.40 -10.03
C VAL A 17 2.47 13.40 -9.32
N PRO A 18 1.94 12.24 -8.90
CA PRO A 18 0.67 12.15 -8.17
C PRO A 18 0.55 13.14 -7.01
N LYS A 19 1.63 13.33 -6.25
CA LYS A 19 1.61 14.26 -5.11
C LYS A 19 1.28 15.71 -5.50
N LEU A 20 1.73 16.16 -6.67
CA LEU A 20 1.39 17.49 -7.15
C LEU A 20 -0.09 17.59 -7.54
N LEU A 21 -0.68 16.51 -8.08
CA LEU A 21 -2.12 16.44 -8.34
C LEU A 21 -2.95 16.50 -7.06
N GLU A 22 -2.48 15.89 -5.96
CA GLU A 22 -3.15 15.99 -4.65
C GLU A 22 -3.14 17.43 -4.13
N VAL A 23 -1.98 18.08 -4.13
CA VAL A 23 -1.83 19.48 -3.68
C VAL A 23 -2.67 20.41 -4.54
N LEU A 24 -2.68 20.20 -5.85
CA LEU A 24 -3.53 20.96 -6.75
C LEU A 24 -5.03 20.70 -6.49
N ARG A 25 -5.43 19.48 -6.14
CA ARG A 25 -6.82 19.15 -5.80
C ARG A 25 -7.26 19.95 -4.57
N GLU A 26 -6.45 19.93 -3.51
CA GLU A 26 -6.72 20.69 -2.28
C GLU A 26 -6.86 22.19 -2.57
N HIS A 27 -5.93 22.75 -3.35
CA HIS A 27 -5.99 24.15 -3.78
C HIS A 27 -7.24 24.47 -4.60
N ILE A 28 -7.61 23.59 -5.54
CA ILE A 28 -8.83 23.78 -6.36
C ILE A 28 -10.08 23.69 -5.51
N LEU A 29 -10.17 22.77 -4.55
CA LEU A 29 -11.30 22.67 -3.64
C LEU A 29 -11.47 23.92 -2.76
N GLN A 30 -10.36 24.53 -2.33
CA GLN A 30 -10.39 25.78 -1.56
C GLN A 30 -10.86 26.97 -2.40
N GLN A 31 -10.42 27.08 -3.66
CA GLN A 31 -10.75 28.19 -4.55
C GLN A 31 -12.11 28.04 -5.25
N PHE A 32 -12.52 26.80 -5.50
CA PHE A 32 -13.73 26.44 -6.24
C PHE A 32 -14.45 25.30 -5.51
N PRO A 33 -15.19 25.60 -4.43
CA PRO A 33 -15.90 24.59 -3.65
C PRO A 33 -16.87 23.74 -4.49
N GLU A 34 -17.37 24.26 -5.62
CA GLU A 34 -18.19 23.51 -6.58
C GLU A 34 -17.50 22.25 -7.15
N ALA A 35 -16.18 22.15 -7.06
CA ALA A 35 -15.40 20.97 -7.48
C ALA A 35 -15.59 19.77 -6.55
N ALA A 36 -16.07 19.96 -5.33
CA ALA A 36 -16.36 18.88 -4.39
C ALA A 36 -17.57 18.05 -4.82
N GLU A 37 -18.46 18.62 -5.63
CA GLU A 37 -19.65 17.96 -6.14
C GLU A 37 -19.37 17.36 -7.53
N PRO A 38 -19.28 16.02 -7.66
CA PRO A 38 -19.06 15.40 -8.96
C PRO A 38 -20.26 15.62 -9.89
N PRO A 39 -20.03 15.66 -11.22
CA PRO A 39 -21.13 15.73 -12.17
C PRO A 39 -21.93 14.40 -12.15
N PRO A 40 -23.18 14.39 -12.63
CA PRO A 40 -23.96 13.16 -12.76
C PRO A 40 -23.18 12.08 -13.52
N ALA A 41 -23.35 10.82 -13.10
CA ALA A 41 -22.71 9.69 -13.76
C ALA A 41 -23.01 9.68 -15.27
N GLY A 42 -22.01 9.37 -16.09
CA GLY A 42 -22.13 9.36 -17.55
C GLY A 42 -22.15 10.75 -18.22
N THR A 43 -21.92 11.84 -17.47
CA THR A 43 -21.85 13.18 -18.08
C THR A 43 -20.73 13.26 -19.13
N HIS A 44 -21.11 13.62 -20.36
CA HIS A 44 -20.16 13.81 -21.46
C HIS A 44 -19.11 14.88 -21.12
N TRP A 45 -17.86 14.70 -21.55
CA TRP A 45 -16.72 15.53 -21.14
C TRP A 45 -16.90 17.02 -21.46
N ILE A 46 -17.56 17.38 -22.56
CA ILE A 46 -17.86 18.78 -22.92
C ILE A 46 -18.78 19.43 -21.88
N ARG A 47 -19.76 18.68 -21.35
CA ARG A 47 -20.67 19.19 -20.31
C ARG A 47 -19.95 19.37 -18.99
N ARG A 48 -19.02 18.46 -18.65
CA ARG A 48 -18.11 18.62 -17.49
C ARG A 48 -17.27 19.88 -17.64
N TRP A 49 -16.61 20.05 -18.78
CA TRP A 49 -15.82 21.24 -19.11
C TRP A 49 -16.63 22.53 -18.93
N TRP A 50 -17.85 22.58 -19.44
CA TRP A 50 -18.72 23.77 -19.34
C TRP A 50 -19.22 24.04 -17.91
N ARG A 51 -19.56 22.99 -17.16
CA ARG A 51 -19.90 23.07 -15.72
C ARG A 51 -18.75 23.68 -14.93
N TYR A 52 -17.53 23.18 -15.14
CA TYR A 52 -16.32 23.60 -14.43
C TYR A 52 -15.50 24.65 -15.19
N ARG A 53 -16.13 25.44 -16.10
CA ARG A 53 -15.42 26.40 -16.97
C ARG A 53 -14.59 27.45 -16.20
N ARG A 54 -14.97 27.76 -14.96
CA ARG A 54 -14.21 28.67 -14.08
C ARG A 54 -12.84 28.09 -13.73
N ILE A 55 -12.81 26.79 -13.43
CA ILE A 55 -11.58 26.02 -13.15
C ILE A 55 -10.75 25.90 -14.43
N HIS A 56 -11.36 25.55 -15.57
CA HIS A 56 -10.67 25.54 -16.87
C HIS A 56 -10.08 26.91 -17.23
N ARG A 57 -10.77 28.00 -16.93
CA ARG A 57 -10.24 29.36 -17.13
C ARG A 57 -9.07 29.68 -16.19
N TYR A 58 -9.07 29.13 -14.98
CA TYR A 58 -8.00 29.29 -14.00
C TYR A 58 -6.69 28.61 -14.45
N PHE A 59 -6.77 27.38 -15.00
CA PHE A 59 -5.62 26.72 -15.65
C PHE A 59 -5.26 27.33 -17.02
N GLY A 60 -6.24 28.00 -17.64
CA GLY A 60 -6.17 28.50 -19.01
C GLY A 60 -6.93 27.58 -19.95
N LEU A 61 -7.78 28.14 -20.81
CA LEU A 61 -8.73 27.40 -21.65
C LEU A 61 -8.07 26.44 -22.67
N LYS A 62 -6.75 26.48 -22.83
CA LYS A 62 -5.98 25.58 -23.69
C LYS A 62 -5.36 24.41 -22.92
N PHE A 63 -5.46 24.39 -21.60
CA PHE A 63 -4.96 23.33 -20.75
C PHE A 63 -5.96 22.16 -20.69
N TRP A 64 -5.51 20.96 -21.04
CA TRP A 64 -6.39 19.79 -21.18
C TRP A 64 -5.91 18.55 -20.44
N VAL A 65 -4.59 18.37 -20.28
CA VAL A 65 -4.02 17.06 -19.95
C VAL A 65 -3.05 17.11 -18.77
N PHE A 66 -3.24 16.21 -17.82
CA PHE A 66 -2.25 15.81 -16.83
C PHE A 66 -1.64 14.47 -17.23
N ILE A 67 -0.34 14.42 -17.45
CA ILE A 67 0.41 13.17 -17.53
C ILE A 67 0.96 12.89 -16.13
N SER A 68 0.55 11.77 -15.54
CA SER A 68 1.03 11.31 -14.24
C SER A 68 1.98 10.14 -14.40
N GLY A 69 3.09 10.16 -13.67
CA GLY A 69 4.07 9.07 -13.65
C GLY A 69 4.97 9.14 -12.43
N ALA A 70 6.05 8.35 -12.47
CA ALA A 70 7.03 8.15 -11.41
C ALA A 70 6.50 7.47 -10.13
N ALA A 71 5.23 7.61 -9.77
CA ALA A 71 4.59 6.90 -8.67
C ALA A 71 3.18 6.43 -9.08
N PRO A 72 2.62 5.40 -8.40
CA PRO A 72 1.23 4.98 -8.63
C PRO A 72 0.25 6.15 -8.42
N LEU A 73 -0.72 6.29 -9.32
CA LEU A 73 -1.79 7.27 -9.19
C LEU A 73 -3.02 6.61 -8.55
N GLU A 74 -3.51 7.20 -7.46
CA GLU A 74 -4.74 6.72 -6.80
C GLU A 74 -5.97 6.92 -7.69
N ALA A 75 -6.85 5.92 -7.71
CA ALA A 75 -8.05 5.92 -8.54
C ALA A 75 -8.99 7.09 -8.21
N GLU A 76 -9.13 7.45 -6.93
CA GLU A 76 -9.95 8.57 -6.49
C GLU A 76 -9.41 9.92 -6.99
N LEU A 77 -8.07 10.08 -7.01
CA LEU A 77 -7.43 11.28 -7.51
C LEU A 77 -7.57 11.40 -9.03
N GLU A 78 -7.38 10.29 -9.76
CA GLU A 78 -7.63 10.22 -11.20
C GLU A 78 -9.09 10.59 -11.52
N GLU A 79 -10.03 10.05 -10.74
CA GLU A 79 -11.47 10.28 -10.90
C GLU A 79 -11.86 11.72 -10.61
N PHE A 80 -11.32 12.33 -9.54
CA PHE A 80 -11.53 13.73 -9.22
C PHE A 80 -11.19 14.62 -10.43
N TRP A 81 -9.96 14.53 -10.95
CA TRP A 81 -9.51 15.37 -12.07
C TRP A 81 -10.28 15.08 -13.37
N SER A 82 -10.55 13.79 -13.64
CA SER A 82 -11.35 13.38 -14.79
C SER A 82 -12.80 13.89 -14.72
N SER A 83 -13.38 13.97 -13.52
CA SER A 83 -14.74 14.48 -13.31
C SER A 83 -14.86 15.97 -13.65
N LEU A 84 -13.78 16.74 -13.46
CA LEU A 84 -13.70 18.15 -13.84
C LEU A 84 -13.56 18.37 -15.35
N GLY A 85 -13.40 17.29 -16.13
CA GLY A 85 -13.26 17.34 -17.58
C GLY A 85 -11.81 17.51 -18.06
N PHE A 86 -10.81 17.27 -17.21
CA PHE A 86 -9.43 17.10 -17.66
C PHE A 86 -9.18 15.65 -18.09
N LEU A 87 -8.22 15.47 -18.99
CA LEU A 87 -7.70 14.15 -19.30
C LEU A 87 -6.54 13.84 -18.35
N VAL A 88 -6.62 12.73 -17.63
CA VAL A 88 -5.52 12.23 -16.80
C VAL A 88 -4.98 10.98 -17.44
N VAL A 89 -3.67 10.97 -17.73
CA VAL A 89 -3.02 9.83 -18.36
C VAL A 89 -1.91 9.32 -17.48
N GLN A 90 -1.94 8.03 -17.16
CA GLN A 90 -0.88 7.37 -16.41
C GLN A 90 0.17 6.81 -17.37
N GLY A 91 1.44 7.07 -17.07
CA GLY A 91 2.59 6.49 -17.74
C GLY A 91 3.47 5.73 -16.76
N TYR A 92 3.93 4.55 -17.17
CA TYR A 92 4.93 3.78 -16.45
C TYR A 92 6.22 3.71 -17.25
N GLY A 93 7.34 3.82 -16.54
CA GLY A 93 8.66 3.59 -17.07
C GLY A 93 9.73 3.97 -16.07
N LEU A 94 10.97 3.79 -16.51
CA LEU A 94 12.17 3.89 -15.69
C LEU A 94 13.21 4.70 -16.45
N THR A 95 14.23 5.19 -15.75
CA THR A 95 15.34 5.90 -16.41
C THR A 95 16.02 5.00 -17.45
N GLU A 96 16.10 3.71 -17.15
CA GLU A 96 16.64 2.65 -17.98
C GLU A 96 15.86 2.40 -19.27
N THR A 97 14.66 2.98 -19.43
CA THR A 97 13.78 2.79 -20.60
C THR A 97 13.43 4.12 -21.29
N ALA A 98 14.25 5.14 -21.09
CA ALA A 98 14.23 6.41 -21.82
C ALA A 98 12.86 7.08 -22.12
N PRO A 99 12.02 7.46 -21.13
CA PRO A 99 11.79 6.96 -19.78
C PRO A 99 10.41 6.25 -19.67
N ILE A 100 9.85 5.77 -20.79
CA ILE A 100 8.47 5.29 -20.89
C ILE A 100 8.48 3.86 -21.42
N VAL A 101 7.78 2.97 -20.72
CA VAL A 101 7.53 1.57 -21.10
C VAL A 101 6.11 1.42 -21.62
N SER A 102 5.14 1.95 -20.88
CA SER A 102 3.73 1.85 -21.22
C SER A 102 2.99 3.15 -20.93
N PHE A 103 1.89 3.35 -21.65
CA PHE A 103 1.08 4.56 -21.52
C PHE A 103 -0.39 4.24 -21.69
N ASN A 104 -1.25 4.82 -20.85
CA ASN A 104 -2.69 4.71 -21.03
C ASN A 104 -3.13 5.44 -22.30
N ASN A 105 -3.95 4.78 -23.12
CA ASN A 105 -4.57 5.43 -24.26
C ASN A 105 -5.71 6.34 -23.76
N PRO A 106 -5.67 7.66 -24.04
CA PRO A 106 -6.72 8.60 -23.65
C PRO A 106 -8.14 8.21 -24.05
N PHE A 107 -8.28 7.45 -25.13
CA PHE A 107 -9.55 7.04 -25.71
C PHE A 107 -10.00 5.63 -25.27
N ALA A 108 -9.15 4.90 -24.54
CA ALA A 108 -9.40 3.53 -24.09
C ALA A 108 -8.80 3.27 -22.69
N VAL A 109 -9.02 4.21 -21.77
CA VAL A 109 -8.51 4.12 -20.39
C VAL A 109 -9.23 3.00 -19.64
N LYS A 110 -8.45 2.15 -18.96
CA LYS A 110 -8.96 1.26 -17.91
C LYS A 110 -8.30 1.62 -16.59
N LYS A 111 -9.14 1.98 -15.62
CA LYS A 111 -8.73 2.29 -14.25
C LYS A 111 -7.86 1.15 -13.68
N GLY A 112 -6.79 1.51 -12.98
CA GLY A 112 -5.86 0.54 -12.36
C GLY A 112 -4.83 -0.09 -13.31
N THR A 113 -4.77 0.33 -14.58
CA THR A 113 -3.71 -0.09 -15.51
C THR A 113 -2.83 1.10 -15.88
N VAL A 114 -1.58 0.84 -16.25
CA VAL A 114 -0.63 1.82 -16.80
C VAL A 114 -0.55 1.72 -18.34
N GLY A 115 -1.59 1.17 -18.94
CA GLY A 115 -1.79 1.10 -20.38
C GLY A 115 -1.02 -0.01 -21.08
N ARG A 116 -0.90 0.10 -22.40
CA ARG A 116 -0.20 -0.86 -23.25
C ARG A 116 1.26 -0.45 -23.42
N PRO A 117 2.16 -1.41 -23.71
CA PRO A 117 3.52 -1.08 -24.14
C PRO A 117 3.50 -0.06 -25.28
N VAL A 118 4.42 0.90 -25.24
CA VAL A 118 4.62 1.80 -26.38
C VAL A 118 5.18 1.03 -27.58
N GLU A 119 5.03 1.59 -28.78
CA GLU A 119 5.56 0.97 -29.99
C GLU A 119 7.08 0.71 -29.87
N GLY A 120 7.52 -0.45 -30.35
CA GLY A 120 8.92 -0.88 -30.22
C GLY A 120 9.33 -1.39 -28.82
N THR A 121 8.39 -1.46 -27.87
CA THR A 121 8.62 -2.03 -26.54
C THR A 121 7.87 -3.35 -26.35
N GLU A 122 8.60 -4.38 -25.94
CA GLU A 122 8.07 -5.68 -25.56
C GLU A 122 8.05 -5.83 -24.03
N ILE A 123 7.00 -6.44 -23.52
CA ILE A 123 6.85 -6.75 -22.09
C ILE A 123 6.61 -8.24 -21.90
N LYS A 124 7.30 -8.82 -20.93
CA LYS A 124 7.12 -10.20 -20.48
C LYS A 124 6.99 -10.21 -18.96
N ILE A 125 6.13 -11.08 -18.42
CA ILE A 125 6.03 -11.30 -16.97
C ILE A 125 6.81 -12.57 -16.63
N ALA A 126 7.81 -12.45 -15.75
CA ALA A 126 8.60 -13.58 -15.28
C ALA A 126 7.79 -14.48 -14.32
N ALA A 127 8.30 -15.68 -14.03
CA ALA A 127 7.61 -16.66 -13.19
C ALA A 127 7.32 -16.15 -11.76
N ASP A 128 8.16 -15.26 -11.24
CA ASP A 128 7.98 -14.63 -9.93
C ASP A 128 7.09 -13.37 -9.97
N GLY A 129 6.61 -12.99 -11.16
CA GLY A 129 5.78 -11.81 -11.41
C GLY A 129 6.57 -10.56 -11.81
N GLU A 130 7.89 -10.62 -11.93
CA GLU A 130 8.71 -9.48 -12.35
C GLU A 130 8.40 -9.06 -13.80
N ILE A 131 8.26 -7.74 -14.01
CA ILE A 131 8.09 -7.16 -15.33
C ILE A 131 9.46 -7.10 -16.01
N LEU A 132 9.55 -7.72 -17.17
CA LEU A 132 10.73 -7.70 -18.03
C LEU A 132 10.43 -6.85 -19.25
N VAL A 133 11.37 -5.98 -19.62
CA VAL A 133 11.21 -5.04 -20.74
C VAL A 133 12.32 -5.24 -21.75
N ARG A 134 11.98 -5.23 -23.04
CA ARG A 134 12.94 -5.21 -24.15
C ARG A 134 12.50 -4.21 -25.19
N GLY A 135 13.43 -3.48 -25.79
CA GLY A 135 13.15 -2.53 -26.86
C GLY A 135 14.30 -1.56 -27.07
N GLU A 136 14.20 -0.74 -28.12
CA GLU A 136 15.22 0.26 -28.47
C GLU A 136 15.35 1.37 -27.40
N SER A 137 14.31 1.55 -26.57
CA SER A 137 14.31 2.49 -25.46
C SER A 137 15.15 2.02 -24.26
N VAL A 138 15.54 0.75 -24.21
CA VAL A 138 16.30 0.17 -23.10
C VAL A 138 17.76 0.60 -23.19
N THR A 139 18.29 1.14 -22.08
CA THR A 139 19.69 1.55 -21.98
C THR A 139 20.64 0.39 -22.27
N PRO A 140 21.81 0.63 -22.90
CA PRO A 140 22.82 -0.41 -23.10
C PRO A 140 23.50 -0.85 -21.78
N GLY A 141 23.26 -0.15 -20.68
CA GLY A 141 23.76 -0.51 -19.35
C GLY A 141 23.98 0.70 -18.44
N TYR A 142 24.64 0.46 -17.31
CA TYR A 142 25.01 1.48 -16.35
C TYR A 142 26.47 1.92 -16.54
N PHE A 143 26.73 3.23 -16.52
CA PHE A 143 28.06 3.77 -16.71
C PHE A 143 29.02 3.33 -15.60
N GLY A 144 30.17 2.76 -15.98
CA GLY A 144 31.22 2.33 -15.03
C GLY A 144 30.82 1.17 -14.13
N ALA A 145 29.74 0.44 -14.45
CA ALA A 145 29.21 -0.56 -13.55
C ALA A 145 29.99 -1.89 -13.60
N PRO A 146 30.19 -2.55 -12.45
CA PRO A 146 30.83 -3.85 -12.38
C PRO A 146 29.93 -4.95 -12.98
N PRO A 147 30.47 -6.16 -13.24
CA PRO A 147 29.73 -7.26 -13.83
C PRO A 147 28.42 -7.59 -13.10
N GLU A 148 28.30 -7.37 -11.78
CA GLU A 148 27.05 -7.68 -11.07
C GLU A 148 25.86 -6.79 -11.51
N ALA A 149 26.12 -5.58 -12.02
CA ALA A 149 25.07 -4.70 -12.57
C ALA A 149 24.52 -5.21 -13.91
N SER A 150 25.22 -6.14 -14.58
CA SER A 150 24.70 -6.84 -15.76
C SER A 150 23.59 -7.84 -15.41
N SER A 151 23.38 -8.18 -14.14
CA SER A 151 22.23 -9.01 -13.72
C SER A 151 20.88 -8.36 -14.01
N ALA A 152 20.83 -7.02 -14.13
CA ALA A 152 19.64 -6.30 -14.56
C ALA A 152 19.34 -6.51 -16.05
N PHE A 153 20.31 -6.95 -16.86
CA PHE A 153 20.19 -7.15 -18.29
C PHE A 153 20.53 -8.60 -18.63
N SER A 154 19.51 -9.45 -18.74
CA SER A 154 19.69 -10.87 -19.05
C SER A 154 18.94 -11.24 -20.33
N GLU A 155 19.62 -11.92 -21.25
CA GLU A 155 19.02 -12.39 -22.51
C GLU A 155 18.33 -11.27 -23.33
N GLY A 156 18.86 -10.05 -23.26
CA GLY A 156 18.28 -8.87 -23.93
C GLY A 156 17.03 -8.30 -23.24
N TRP A 157 16.68 -8.77 -22.05
CA TRP A 157 15.61 -8.25 -21.21
C TRP A 157 16.17 -7.44 -20.05
N LEU A 158 15.60 -6.27 -19.82
CA LEU A 158 15.76 -5.50 -18.59
C LEU A 158 14.84 -6.07 -17.51
N HIS A 159 15.44 -6.49 -16.39
CA HIS A 159 14.77 -6.80 -15.13
C HIS A 159 14.47 -5.51 -14.38
N THR A 160 13.19 -5.11 -14.39
CA THR A 160 12.76 -3.82 -13.83
C THR A 160 12.80 -3.75 -12.30
N GLY A 161 12.78 -4.90 -11.63
CA GLY A 161 12.52 -5.01 -10.19
C GLY A 161 11.09 -4.63 -9.79
N ASP A 162 10.18 -4.39 -10.74
CA ASP A 162 8.76 -4.14 -10.52
C ASP A 162 7.96 -5.42 -10.75
N ILE A 163 6.96 -5.67 -9.92
CA ILE A 163 6.04 -6.80 -10.02
C ILE A 163 4.75 -6.33 -10.70
N GLY A 164 4.23 -7.11 -11.63
CA GLY A 164 3.00 -6.77 -12.32
C GLY A 164 2.33 -7.94 -13.03
N SER A 165 1.29 -7.61 -13.79
CA SER A 165 0.56 -8.55 -14.62
C SER A 165 0.02 -7.86 -15.86
N LEU A 166 -0.17 -8.61 -16.95
CA LEU A 166 -0.90 -8.15 -18.12
C LEU A 166 -2.36 -8.59 -18.02
N ASP A 167 -3.28 -7.71 -18.39
CA ASP A 167 -4.70 -8.09 -18.55
C ASP A 167 -4.95 -8.77 -19.91
N ASP A 168 -6.17 -9.31 -20.10
CA ASP A 168 -6.58 -10.03 -21.31
C ASP A 168 -6.46 -9.21 -22.61
N THR A 169 -6.27 -7.89 -22.48
CA THR A 169 -6.14 -6.95 -23.61
C THR A 169 -4.72 -6.39 -23.75
N GLY A 170 -3.75 -6.96 -23.02
CA GLY A 170 -2.34 -6.58 -23.04
C GLY A 170 -2.01 -5.28 -22.30
N ARG A 171 -2.88 -4.82 -21.39
CA ARG A 171 -2.57 -3.66 -20.53
C ARG A 171 -1.80 -4.09 -19.29
N LEU A 172 -0.77 -3.34 -18.95
CA LEU A 172 0.08 -3.58 -17.79
C LEU A 172 -0.58 -3.05 -16.52
N VAL A 173 -0.53 -3.87 -15.46
CA VAL A 173 -0.89 -3.53 -14.09
C VAL A 173 0.36 -3.64 -13.24
N ILE A 174 0.71 -2.56 -12.53
CA ILE A 174 1.81 -2.55 -11.57
C ILE A 174 1.25 -2.93 -10.20
N ARG A 175 1.92 -3.86 -9.51
CA ARG A 175 1.53 -4.33 -8.16
C ARG A 175 2.48 -3.88 -7.06
N GLY A 176 3.72 -3.55 -7.41
CA GLY A 176 4.70 -3.02 -6.46
C GLY A 176 6.13 -3.39 -6.83
N ARG A 177 7.04 -3.28 -5.86
CA ARG A 177 8.48 -3.54 -6.04
C ARG A 177 8.86 -4.91 -5.51
N LYS A 178 9.61 -5.69 -6.30
CA LYS A 178 10.10 -7.04 -5.93
C LYS A 178 10.86 -7.07 -4.61
N LYS A 179 11.66 -6.03 -4.33
CA LYS A 179 12.41 -5.89 -3.06
C LYS A 179 11.56 -5.46 -1.86
N GLU A 180 10.33 -5.01 -2.09
CA GLU A 180 9.43 -4.49 -1.05
C GLU A 180 8.26 -5.43 -0.74
N VAL A 181 8.02 -6.45 -1.58
CA VAL A 181 6.99 -7.45 -1.32
C VAL A 181 7.29 -8.16 0.00
N ILE A 182 6.29 -8.17 0.88
CA ILE A 182 6.34 -8.91 2.13
C ILE A 182 5.81 -10.31 1.84
N VAL A 183 6.63 -11.33 2.04
CA VAL A 183 6.20 -12.72 1.91
C VAL A 183 5.88 -13.25 3.29
N THR A 184 4.67 -13.76 3.47
CA THR A 184 4.23 -14.32 4.76
C THR A 184 4.85 -15.69 5.04
N PRO A 185 4.85 -16.18 6.29
CA PRO A 185 5.28 -17.54 6.61
C PRO A 185 4.54 -18.61 5.79
N GLU A 186 3.31 -18.34 5.40
CA GLU A 186 2.49 -19.18 4.53
C GLU A 186 2.84 -19.04 3.03
N GLY A 187 3.83 -18.22 2.69
CA GLY A 187 4.27 -17.99 1.31
C GLY A 187 3.40 -17.00 0.52
N LEU A 188 2.43 -16.33 1.16
CA LEU A 188 1.56 -15.37 0.49
C LEU A 188 2.26 -14.02 0.31
N LYS A 189 2.00 -13.36 -0.82
CA LYS A 189 2.60 -12.07 -1.15
C LYS A 189 1.70 -10.92 -0.70
N VAL A 190 2.21 -10.08 0.18
CA VAL A 190 1.59 -8.82 0.56
C VAL A 190 2.34 -7.68 -0.11
N PHE A 191 1.61 -6.90 -0.91
CA PHE A 191 2.13 -5.67 -1.51
C PHE A 191 1.87 -4.50 -0.55
N PRO A 192 2.92 -3.82 -0.04
CA PRO A 192 2.75 -2.74 0.93
C PRO A 192 1.76 -1.66 0.48
N GLU A 193 1.79 -1.29 -0.79
CA GLU A 193 0.94 -0.25 -1.38
C GLU A 193 -0.56 -0.57 -1.28
N ASP A 194 -0.94 -1.86 -1.32
CA ASP A 194 -2.34 -2.26 -1.17
C ASP A 194 -2.82 -2.06 0.26
N VAL A 195 -1.97 -2.38 1.25
CA VAL A 195 -2.26 -2.18 2.67
C VAL A 195 -2.27 -0.68 3.01
N GLU A 196 -1.31 0.08 2.49
CA GLU A 196 -1.22 1.53 2.65
C GLU A 196 -2.45 2.27 2.12
N ARG A 197 -2.98 1.83 0.97
CA ARG A 197 -4.22 2.40 0.39
C ARG A 197 -5.39 2.27 1.35
N VAL A 198 -5.54 1.11 2.00
CA VAL A 198 -6.61 0.89 2.98
C VAL A 198 -6.38 1.72 4.25
N LEU A 199 -5.14 1.80 4.74
CA LEU A 199 -4.79 2.59 5.92
C LEU A 199 -5.03 4.09 5.68
N ASN A 200 -4.61 4.63 4.53
CA ASN A 200 -4.77 6.04 4.18
C ASN A 200 -6.25 6.44 3.99
N ALA A 201 -7.14 5.48 3.73
CA ALA A 201 -8.57 5.72 3.63
C ALA A 201 -9.26 5.79 5.01
N VAL A 202 -8.55 5.55 6.12
CA VAL A 202 -9.10 5.67 7.47
C VAL A 202 -9.00 7.13 7.95
N PRO A 203 -10.10 7.74 8.44
CA PRO A 203 -10.06 9.10 8.98
C PRO A 203 -9.01 9.29 10.08
N GLY A 204 -8.28 10.41 10.02
CA GLY A 204 -7.20 10.74 10.95
C GLY A 204 -5.83 10.19 10.57
N VAL A 205 -5.72 9.38 9.50
CA VAL A 205 -4.43 8.99 8.92
C VAL A 205 -3.99 10.04 7.90
N ARG A 206 -2.83 10.67 8.13
CA ARG A 206 -2.24 11.63 7.19
C ARG A 206 -1.45 10.94 6.08
N GLU A 207 -0.69 9.92 6.46
CA GLU A 207 -0.02 9.02 5.55
C GLU A 207 0.43 7.76 6.30
N SER A 208 0.63 6.68 5.56
CA SER A 208 1.12 5.42 6.08
C SER A 208 2.27 4.89 5.22
N ALA A 209 3.10 4.07 5.84
CA ALA A 209 4.05 3.20 5.16
C ALA A 209 3.98 1.81 5.78
N VAL A 210 3.90 0.78 4.94
CA VAL A 210 3.92 -0.61 5.36
C VAL A 210 5.30 -1.20 5.05
N VAL A 211 5.88 -1.80 6.07
CA VAL A 211 7.18 -2.48 6.04
C VAL A 211 7.03 -3.84 6.71
N GLY A 212 8.06 -4.67 6.73
CA GLY A 212 8.01 -5.91 7.48
C GLY A 212 8.74 -7.08 6.85
N ARG A 213 9.01 -8.08 7.69
CA ARG A 213 9.57 -9.38 7.32
C ARG A 213 8.61 -10.44 7.84
N GLY A 214 8.07 -11.28 6.97
CA GLY A 214 7.02 -12.24 7.32
C GLY A 214 5.64 -11.60 7.47
N HIS A 215 5.51 -10.48 8.19
CA HIS A 215 4.19 -9.87 8.44
C HIS A 215 4.20 -8.37 8.20
N PRO A 216 3.07 -7.79 7.70
CA PRO A 216 2.91 -6.36 7.57
C PRO A 216 3.03 -5.63 8.91
N HIS A 217 3.86 -4.59 8.92
CA HIS A 217 4.05 -3.62 10.00
C HIS A 217 3.70 -2.25 9.48
N ALA A 218 2.66 -1.62 10.02
CA ALA A 218 2.24 -0.28 9.62
C ALA A 218 3.01 0.80 10.38
N VAL A 219 3.50 1.80 9.66
CA VAL A 219 4.06 3.03 10.20
C VAL A 219 3.12 4.15 9.84
N LEU A 220 2.52 4.81 10.85
CA LEU A 220 1.44 5.77 10.66
C LEU A 220 1.89 7.19 11.04
N VAL A 221 1.53 8.16 10.21
CA VAL A 221 1.50 9.58 10.56
C VAL A 221 0.03 9.94 10.80
N LEU A 222 -0.30 10.35 12.02
CA LEU A 222 -1.68 10.57 12.45
C LEU A 222 -1.97 12.05 12.70
N GLU A 223 -3.24 12.41 12.58
CA GLU A 223 -3.79 13.67 13.08
C GLU A 223 -3.98 13.61 14.60
N GLY A 224 -3.90 14.77 15.26
CA GLY A 224 -4.04 14.86 16.71
C GLY A 224 -5.37 14.28 17.21
N GLY A 225 -5.32 13.39 18.20
CA GLY A 225 -6.49 12.73 18.78
C GLY A 225 -6.90 11.42 18.10
N THR A 226 -6.25 11.02 17.00
CA THR A 226 -6.52 9.74 16.33
C THR A 226 -5.88 8.58 17.10
N SER A 227 -6.64 7.53 17.42
CA SER A 227 -6.10 6.30 18.01
C SER A 227 -5.46 5.42 16.93
N PRO A 228 -4.16 5.08 17.05
CA PRO A 228 -3.50 4.15 16.14
C PRO A 228 -4.16 2.77 16.09
N GLU A 229 -4.65 2.29 17.24
CA GLU A 229 -5.31 0.98 17.39
C GLU A 229 -6.62 0.92 16.60
N GLU A 230 -7.43 1.98 16.70
CA GLU A 230 -8.69 2.09 15.95
C GLU A 230 -8.47 2.12 14.44
N VAL A 231 -7.40 2.78 14.01
CA VAL A 231 -7.01 2.83 12.60
C VAL A 231 -6.73 1.42 12.07
N ILE A 232 -5.90 0.65 12.78
CA ILE A 232 -5.57 -0.72 12.38
C ILE A 232 -6.81 -1.61 12.42
N ARG A 233 -7.65 -1.49 13.45
CA ARG A 233 -8.90 -2.25 13.54
C ARG A 233 -9.81 -2.00 12.33
N THR A 234 -10.02 -0.73 11.99
CA THR A 234 -10.84 -0.33 10.84
C THR A 234 -10.24 -0.81 9.52
N ALA A 235 -8.92 -0.69 9.36
CA ALA A 235 -8.23 -1.15 8.14
C ALA A 235 -8.32 -2.68 7.98
N ASN A 236 -8.08 -3.44 9.06
CA ASN A 236 -8.08 -4.90 9.03
C ASN A 236 -9.44 -5.53 8.69
N GLN A 237 -10.55 -4.79 8.85
CA GLN A 237 -11.88 -5.21 8.38
C GLN A 237 -12.01 -5.21 6.85
N ARG A 238 -11.15 -4.46 6.15
CA ARG A 238 -11.15 -4.32 4.69
C ARG A 238 -9.98 -5.05 4.02
N LEU A 239 -9.03 -5.54 4.82
CA LEU A 239 -7.86 -6.27 4.35
C LEU A 239 -8.13 -7.77 4.35
N GLU A 240 -7.57 -8.45 3.37
CA GLU A 240 -7.51 -9.92 3.34
C GLU A 240 -6.71 -10.44 4.54
N ASP A 241 -6.98 -11.67 4.98
CA ASP A 241 -6.38 -12.23 6.20
C ASP A 241 -4.84 -12.14 6.21
N HIS A 242 -4.20 -12.42 5.08
CA HIS A 242 -2.74 -12.37 4.93
C HIS A 242 -2.17 -10.94 4.87
N GLN A 243 -3.01 -9.95 4.56
CA GLN A 243 -2.64 -8.53 4.50
C GLN A 243 -2.82 -7.80 5.83
N ARG A 244 -3.53 -8.40 6.79
CA ARG A 244 -3.84 -7.76 8.07
C ARG A 244 -2.57 -7.32 8.79
N VAL A 245 -2.60 -6.09 9.26
CA VAL A 245 -1.53 -5.48 10.03
C VAL A 245 -1.61 -5.97 11.46
N ARG A 246 -0.52 -6.57 11.94
CA ARG A 246 -0.40 -7.06 13.33
C ARG A 246 0.46 -6.17 14.21
N ARG A 247 1.38 -5.41 13.61
CA ARG A 247 2.30 -4.52 14.33
C ARG A 247 2.20 -3.11 13.78
N LEU A 248 2.29 -2.14 14.67
CA LEU A 248 2.23 -0.74 14.28
C LEU A 248 3.23 0.13 15.03
N SER A 249 3.66 1.21 14.38
CA SER A 249 4.44 2.27 15.00
C SER A 249 3.90 3.61 14.54
N VAL A 250 3.89 4.58 15.44
CA VAL A 250 3.54 5.96 15.10
C VAL A 250 4.83 6.71 14.79
N TRP A 251 4.91 7.27 13.59
CA TRP A 251 6.02 8.11 13.17
C TRP A 251 5.96 9.45 13.90
N SER A 252 7.07 9.86 14.52
CA SER A 252 7.12 11.08 15.34
C SER A 252 7.16 12.37 14.51
N GLY A 253 7.58 12.28 13.24
CA GLY A 253 7.61 13.41 12.33
C GLY A 253 6.22 13.74 11.78
N ASN A 254 6.07 14.96 11.26
CA ASN A 254 4.87 15.36 10.52
C ASN A 254 4.76 14.71 9.12
N ARG A 255 5.85 14.09 8.67
CA ARG A 255 5.94 13.44 7.37
C ARG A 255 6.97 12.29 7.35
N LEU A 256 6.71 11.26 6.55
CA LEU A 256 7.57 10.13 6.26
C LEU A 256 8.76 10.54 5.36
N PRO A 257 9.93 9.88 5.50
CA PRO A 257 11.10 10.16 4.68
C PRO A 257 10.85 9.91 3.20
N ARG A 258 11.25 10.87 2.35
CA ARG A 258 11.07 10.81 0.89
C ARG A 258 12.34 11.10 0.11
N THR A 259 12.39 10.66 -1.14
CA THR A 259 13.44 11.00 -2.10
C THR A 259 13.32 12.46 -2.53
N THR A 260 14.45 13.16 -2.55
CA THR A 260 14.52 14.53 -3.04
C THR A 260 14.11 14.58 -4.52
N GLY A 261 13.17 15.46 -4.87
CA GLY A 261 12.70 15.66 -6.24
C GLY A 261 11.56 14.73 -6.67
N THR A 262 11.69 13.41 -6.51
CA THR A 262 10.63 12.45 -6.90
C THR A 262 9.57 12.19 -5.84
N GLU A 263 9.80 12.64 -4.60
CA GLU A 263 8.84 12.53 -3.49
C GLU A 263 8.39 11.09 -3.16
N LYS A 264 9.18 10.08 -3.56
CA LYS A 264 8.90 8.66 -3.25
C LYS A 264 9.25 8.34 -1.82
N ILE A 265 8.44 7.51 -1.16
CA ILE A 265 8.71 7.05 0.20
C ILE A 265 10.04 6.26 0.23
N LYS A 266 10.92 6.57 1.18
CA LYS A 266 12.16 5.82 1.42
C LYS A 266 11.91 4.65 2.35
N ARG A 267 11.30 3.59 1.82
CA ARG A 267 10.87 2.42 2.60
C ARG A 267 12.02 1.73 3.37
N SER A 268 13.22 1.70 2.80
CA SER A 268 14.41 1.15 3.45
C SER A 268 14.90 1.97 4.66
N GLU A 269 14.61 3.27 4.70
CA GLU A 269 14.89 4.12 5.86
C GLU A 269 13.86 3.88 6.97
N ILE A 270 12.58 3.76 6.59
CA ILE A 270 11.48 3.43 7.51
C ILE A 270 11.69 2.05 8.12
N GLN A 271 12.05 1.03 7.32
CA GLN A 271 12.36 -0.31 7.82
C GLN A 271 13.51 -0.28 8.83
N ARG A 272 14.61 0.44 8.55
CA ARG A 272 15.73 0.58 9.50
C ARG A 272 15.31 1.27 10.78
N TRP A 273 14.43 2.27 10.71
CA TRP A 273 13.89 2.93 11.88
C TRP A 273 13.03 1.99 12.72
N VAL A 274 12.16 1.19 12.10
CA VAL A 274 11.39 0.13 12.79
C VAL A 274 12.34 -0.88 13.44
N ASP A 275 13.34 -1.37 12.70
CA ASP A 275 14.33 -2.34 13.17
C ASP A 275 15.18 -1.78 14.35
N SER A 276 15.37 -0.46 14.42
CA SER A 276 16.16 0.21 15.48
C SER A 276 15.44 0.34 16.82
N GLY A 277 14.23 -0.20 16.96
CA GLY A 277 13.47 -0.16 18.22
C GLY A 277 12.60 1.09 18.35
N ALA A 278 12.02 1.56 17.24
CA ALA A 278 10.87 2.46 17.31
C ALA A 278 9.87 1.94 18.34
N LYS A 279 9.20 2.83 19.11
CA LYS A 279 8.12 2.46 20.04
C LYS A 279 7.04 1.70 19.25
N THR A 280 7.21 0.40 19.17
CA THR A 280 6.27 -0.51 18.57
C THR A 280 5.17 -0.60 19.61
N LEU A 281 4.02 -0.05 19.26
CA LEU A 281 2.87 -0.28 20.10
C LEU A 281 2.59 -1.79 19.99
N PRO A 282 2.41 -2.49 21.11
CA PRO A 282 1.96 -3.88 21.05
C PRO A 282 0.70 -3.93 20.17
N PRO A 283 0.42 -5.09 19.52
CA PRO A 283 -0.80 -5.26 18.76
C PRO A 283 -1.99 -4.72 19.57
N PRO A 284 -2.94 -4.01 18.93
CA PRO A 284 -4.04 -3.37 19.63
C PRO A 284 -4.68 -4.37 20.60
N SER A 285 -4.57 -4.09 21.91
CA SER A 285 -5.07 -4.93 22.99
C SER A 285 -6.60 -4.87 23.03
N GLY A 286 -7.26 -5.50 22.07
CA GLY A 286 -8.70 -5.69 22.04
C GLY A 286 -9.02 -7.14 21.69
N ASP A 287 -9.37 -7.93 22.71
CA ASP A 287 -10.16 -9.17 22.64
C ASP A 287 -9.72 -10.31 21.69
N HIS A 288 -8.46 -10.39 21.29
CA HIS A 288 -7.97 -11.52 20.47
C HIS A 288 -8.16 -12.90 21.13
N LEU A 289 -8.07 -12.98 22.46
CA LEU A 289 -8.28 -14.22 23.20
C LEU A 289 -9.76 -14.62 23.20
N LEU A 290 -10.68 -13.66 23.34
CA LEU A 290 -12.12 -13.94 23.27
C LEU A 290 -12.54 -14.33 21.86
N ASP A 291 -11.95 -13.73 20.82
CA ASP A 291 -12.26 -14.08 19.43
C ASP A 291 -11.80 -15.49 19.06
N VAL A 292 -10.59 -15.89 19.49
CA VAL A 292 -10.12 -17.27 19.32
C VAL A 292 -11.00 -18.23 20.13
N VAL A 293 -11.32 -17.90 21.38
CA VAL A 293 -12.16 -18.77 22.25
C VAL A 293 -13.59 -18.90 21.74
N ARG A 294 -14.17 -17.86 21.12
CA ARG A 294 -15.51 -17.89 20.51
C ARG A 294 -15.63 -18.92 19.38
N LYS A 295 -14.54 -19.21 18.66
CA LYS A 295 -14.49 -20.29 17.64
C LYS A 295 -14.84 -21.66 18.24
N TYR A 296 -14.45 -21.87 19.50
CA TYR A 296 -14.64 -23.14 20.22
C TYR A 296 -15.86 -23.15 21.15
N ALA A 297 -16.58 -22.02 21.27
CA ALA A 297 -17.81 -21.91 22.07
C ALA A 297 -18.96 -21.22 21.28
N PRO A 298 -19.36 -21.77 20.12
CA PRO A 298 -20.39 -21.16 19.28
C PRO A 298 -21.73 -21.06 20.02
N GLY A 299 -22.31 -19.86 20.03
CA GLY A 299 -23.62 -19.60 20.64
C GLY A 299 -23.61 -19.41 22.16
N ARG A 300 -22.44 -19.34 22.80
CA ARG A 300 -22.31 -19.01 24.22
C ARG A 300 -21.78 -17.59 24.40
N GLU A 301 -22.28 -16.90 25.42
CA GLU A 301 -21.74 -15.60 25.82
C GLU A 301 -20.40 -15.83 26.54
N VAL A 302 -19.30 -15.49 25.86
CA VAL A 302 -17.93 -15.64 26.38
C VAL A 302 -17.47 -14.30 26.92
N THR A 303 -17.13 -14.26 28.21
CA THR A 303 -16.61 -13.09 28.93
C THR A 303 -15.28 -13.43 29.61
N GLU A 304 -14.53 -12.44 30.07
CA GLU A 304 -13.24 -12.64 30.76
C GLU A 304 -13.32 -13.48 32.04
N THR A 305 -14.54 -13.67 32.58
CA THR A 305 -14.83 -14.47 33.78
C THR A 305 -15.30 -15.89 33.44
N THR A 306 -15.53 -16.21 32.17
CA THR A 306 -15.89 -17.58 31.75
C THR A 306 -14.76 -18.54 32.09
N THR A 307 -15.10 -19.68 32.68
CA THR A 307 -14.12 -20.72 33.01
C THR A 307 -13.87 -21.66 31.83
N LEU A 308 -12.67 -22.26 31.75
CA LEU A 308 -12.38 -23.23 30.68
C LEU A 308 -13.31 -24.44 30.71
N ASP A 309 -13.83 -24.81 31.88
CA ASP A 309 -14.82 -25.89 32.02
C ASP A 309 -16.21 -25.48 31.51
N GLN A 310 -16.59 -24.19 31.64
CA GLN A 310 -17.84 -23.65 31.08
C GLN A 310 -17.82 -23.59 29.54
N LEU A 311 -16.65 -23.65 28.92
CA LEU A 311 -16.52 -23.77 27.46
C LEU A 311 -16.86 -25.18 26.98
N GLY A 312 -16.79 -26.20 27.85
CA GLY A 312 -17.14 -27.58 27.48
C GLY A 312 -16.21 -28.20 26.44
N LEU A 313 -14.95 -27.78 26.42
CA LEU A 313 -13.92 -28.25 25.49
C LEU A 313 -13.53 -29.70 25.78
N THR A 314 -13.48 -30.52 24.74
CA THR A 314 -12.85 -31.85 24.80
C THR A 314 -11.34 -31.73 24.96
N SER A 315 -10.65 -32.83 25.29
CA SER A 315 -9.18 -32.84 25.33
C SER A 315 -8.54 -32.45 24.00
N LEU A 316 -9.19 -32.76 22.87
CA LEU A 316 -8.72 -32.36 21.54
C LEU A 316 -8.95 -30.85 21.29
N ASP A 317 -10.14 -30.34 21.65
CA ASP A 317 -10.45 -28.91 21.51
C ASP A 317 -9.51 -28.04 22.35
N ARG A 318 -9.04 -28.54 23.50
CA ARG A 318 -8.04 -27.85 24.33
C ARG A 318 -6.68 -27.73 23.64
N VAL A 319 -6.25 -28.78 22.93
CA VAL A 319 -5.00 -28.78 22.15
C VAL A 319 -5.12 -27.86 20.93
N GLU A 320 -6.25 -27.91 20.21
CA GLU A 320 -6.49 -27.02 19.06
C GLU A 320 -6.58 -25.55 19.48
N LEU A 321 -7.28 -25.26 20.57
CA LEU A 321 -7.31 -23.92 21.17
C LEU A 321 -5.91 -23.44 21.54
N MET A 322 -5.07 -24.32 22.12
CA MET A 322 -3.70 -23.99 22.48
C MET A 322 -2.86 -23.64 21.24
N MET A 323 -2.92 -24.47 20.19
CA MET A 323 -2.20 -24.22 18.94
C MET A 323 -2.67 -22.93 18.26
N ASP A 324 -3.98 -22.68 18.25
CA ASP A 324 -4.54 -21.43 17.73
C ASP A 324 -4.07 -20.23 18.57
N LEU A 325 -4.05 -20.33 19.90
CA LEU A 325 -3.55 -19.27 20.76
C LEU A 325 -2.06 -19.00 20.56
N GLU A 326 -1.23 -20.03 20.45
CA GLU A 326 0.20 -19.90 20.14
C GLU A 326 0.42 -19.21 18.78
N GLN A 327 -0.34 -19.61 17.76
CA GLN A 327 -0.28 -19.01 16.43
C GLN A 327 -0.77 -17.55 16.40
N HIS A 328 -1.80 -17.22 17.19
CA HIS A 328 -2.37 -15.88 17.24
C HIS A 328 -1.56 -14.91 18.13
N LEU A 329 -0.91 -15.42 19.17
CA LEU A 329 -0.15 -14.63 20.14
C LEU A 329 1.37 -14.64 19.89
N ASP A 330 1.85 -15.39 18.89
CA ASP A 330 3.27 -15.54 18.53
C ASP A 330 4.15 -15.91 19.74
N THR A 331 3.63 -16.82 20.56
CA THR A 331 4.26 -17.27 21.82
C THR A 331 4.08 -18.77 21.98
N SER A 332 4.92 -19.41 22.79
CA SER A 332 4.72 -20.81 23.19
C SER A 332 4.05 -20.84 24.55
N ILE A 333 2.95 -21.60 24.66
CA ILE A 333 2.17 -21.75 25.87
C ILE A 333 2.53 -23.09 26.49
N ASP A 334 3.02 -23.06 27.73
CA ASP A 334 3.24 -24.29 28.51
C ASP A 334 1.88 -24.98 28.77
N GLU A 335 1.77 -26.24 28.35
CA GLU A 335 0.57 -27.07 28.54
C GLU A 335 0.15 -27.17 30.01
N SER A 336 1.11 -27.12 30.94
CA SER A 336 0.85 -27.10 32.38
C SER A 336 0.25 -25.77 32.86
N ALA A 337 0.60 -24.66 32.21
CA ALA A 337 0.05 -23.34 32.49
C ALA A 337 -1.39 -23.20 31.95
N LEU A 338 -1.70 -23.85 30.82
CA LEU A 338 -3.05 -23.97 30.29
C LEU A 338 -3.94 -24.83 31.21
N ALA A 339 -3.41 -25.96 31.70
CA ALA A 339 -4.11 -26.84 32.63
C ALA A 339 -4.37 -26.20 34.00
N GLY A 340 -3.52 -25.25 34.42
CA GLY A 340 -3.64 -24.54 35.70
C GLY A 340 -4.56 -23.31 35.68
N SER A 341 -4.87 -22.76 34.50
CA SER A 341 -5.68 -21.54 34.35
C SER A 341 -7.18 -21.87 34.41
N ARG A 342 -7.92 -21.30 35.35
CA ARG A 342 -9.36 -21.61 35.54
C ARG A 342 -10.27 -20.65 34.78
N THR A 343 -9.83 -19.43 34.52
CA THR A 343 -10.60 -18.39 33.81
C THR A 343 -9.84 -17.82 32.60
N LEU A 344 -10.57 -17.24 31.66
CA LEU A 344 -9.97 -16.55 30.51
C LEU A 344 -9.11 -15.33 30.90
N SER A 345 -9.45 -14.66 31.99
CA SER A 345 -8.64 -13.59 32.60
C SER A 345 -7.29 -14.09 33.16
N GLU A 346 -7.24 -15.28 33.76
CA GLU A 346 -5.99 -15.92 34.17
C GLU A 346 -5.15 -16.33 32.97
N LEU A 347 -5.78 -16.91 31.95
CA LEU A 347 -5.11 -17.28 30.70
C LEU A 347 -4.48 -16.06 30.01
N THR A 348 -5.22 -14.94 29.95
CA THR A 348 -4.74 -13.67 29.39
C THR A 348 -3.52 -13.13 30.13
N ARG A 349 -3.50 -13.24 31.47
CA ARG A 349 -2.37 -12.82 32.31
C ARG A 349 -1.14 -13.70 32.09
N VAL A 350 -1.33 -15.02 32.00
CA VAL A 350 -0.26 -15.96 31.70
C VAL A 350 0.36 -15.62 30.34
N THR A 351 -0.47 -15.45 29.30
CA THR A 351 0.01 -15.12 27.94
C THR A 351 0.72 -13.77 27.84
N ALA A 352 0.35 -12.79 28.68
CA ALA A 352 0.99 -11.47 28.72
C ALA A 352 2.40 -11.47 29.35
N THR A 353 2.78 -12.54 30.05
CA THR A 353 4.07 -12.68 30.73
C THR A 353 5.05 -13.62 30.04
N LEU A 354 4.65 -14.25 28.93
CA LEU A 354 5.49 -15.23 28.22
C LEU A 354 6.48 -14.54 27.27
N THR A 355 7.74 -14.98 27.33
CA THR A 355 8.78 -14.60 26.37
C THR A 355 8.55 -15.26 25.01
N PRO A 356 8.97 -14.62 23.89
CA PRO A 356 8.81 -15.18 22.55
C PRO A 356 9.40 -16.59 22.45
N ALA A 357 8.75 -17.46 21.68
CA ALA A 357 9.20 -18.83 21.50
C ALA A 357 10.66 -18.87 20.97
N GLU A 358 11.55 -19.55 21.69
CA GLU A 358 12.91 -19.79 21.20
C GLU A 358 12.85 -20.74 20.00
N VAL A 359 13.21 -20.22 18.82
CA VAL A 359 13.30 -21.03 17.61
C VAL A 359 14.43 -22.05 17.80
N PRO A 360 14.19 -23.37 17.70
CA PRO A 360 15.25 -24.36 17.83
C PRO A 360 16.31 -24.12 16.74
N ARG A 361 17.58 -24.00 17.17
CA ARG A 361 18.72 -23.92 16.26
C ARG A 361 19.02 -25.32 15.73
N TRP A 362 18.46 -25.65 14.57
CA TRP A 362 18.80 -26.89 13.87
C TRP A 362 20.22 -26.82 13.33
N SER A 363 21.01 -27.86 13.62
CA SER A 363 22.37 -28.01 13.10
C SER A 363 22.33 -28.08 11.57
N ARG A 364 22.92 -27.10 10.90
CA ARG A 364 23.19 -27.17 9.46
C ARG A 364 24.38 -28.10 9.27
N SER A 365 24.12 -29.34 8.84
CA SER A 365 25.12 -30.24 8.25
C SER A 365 25.43 -29.81 6.83
#